data_AF-A0A1R2B3T3-F1
#
_entry.id   AF-A0A1R2B3T3-F1
#
_cell.length_a   1.000
_cell.length_b   1.000
_cell.length_c   1.000
_cell.angle_alpha   90.00
_cell.angle_beta   90.00
_cell.angle_gamma   90.00
#
_symmetry.space_group_name_H-M   'P 1'
#
loop_
_entity.id
_entity.type
_entity.pdbx_description
1 polymer ?
#
loop_
_entity_poly.entity_id
_entity_poly.type
_entity_poly.pdbx_seq_one_letter_code
_entity_poly.pdbx_strand_id
1 'polypeptide(L)'
;MVIDNKSLLKLQIAKRICAGSVIVFMILASIQLETEKIRWEFVFSPLLISFLLIPPMAHMILENSYFHMQEYSKLITLFVIYNFTIVFIAFFILLAFRLENVIEENWVSVFVPIWYGLIIYLGYSFFLIPGMIDKTIGMYRQAIMLILWFVAVLLTTIFCVCYLETDFPTEPCIVLSPVIILGAINLIFWAIPVIRMKINPELPKFNPFGIEILWIGTVIPTVMITLLKIMVIDIIPYFVLFLPTFKLTVFSLVQQEKLYSAMKKEGYQYIS
;
A
#
# COMPACT_ATOMS: atom_id res chain seq x y z
N MET A 1 8.27 -8.94 -29.23
CA MET A 1 7.35 -7.79 -29.32
C MET A 1 8.09 -6.59 -28.74
N VAL A 2 8.24 -5.50 -29.49
CA VAL A 2 9.02 -4.32 -29.06
C VAL A 2 8.18 -3.52 -28.08
N ILE A 3 8.61 -3.43 -26.81
CA ILE A 3 8.00 -2.51 -25.85
C ILE A 3 8.25 -1.09 -26.38
N ASP A 4 7.19 -0.31 -26.60
CA ASP A 4 7.33 1.08 -27.02
C ASP A 4 8.09 1.87 -25.93
N ASN A 5 9.32 2.30 -26.24
CA ASN A 5 10.15 3.09 -25.34
C ASN A 5 9.41 4.35 -24.82
N LYS A 6 8.45 4.89 -25.59
CA LYS A 6 7.64 6.05 -25.17
C LYS A 6 6.61 5.69 -24.10
N SER A 7 5.97 4.52 -24.18
CA SER A 7 5.01 4.06 -23.16
C SER A 7 5.73 3.71 -21.85
N LEU A 8 6.90 3.07 -21.94
CA LEU A 8 7.75 2.75 -20.79
C LEU A 8 8.25 4.02 -20.07
N LEU A 9 8.67 5.04 -20.82
CA LEU A 9 9.09 6.32 -20.25
C LEU A 9 7.94 7.03 -19.53
N LYS A 10 6.73 7.05 -20.11
CA LYS A 10 5.54 7.63 -19.46
C LYS A 10 5.21 6.94 -18.15
N LEU A 11 5.24 5.60 -18.12
CA LEU A 11 5.02 4.83 -16.90
C LEU A 11 6.08 5.14 -15.84
N GLN A 12 7.34 5.27 -16.24
CA GLN A 12 8.42 5.61 -15.31
C GLN A 12 8.28 7.03 -14.74
N ILE A 13 7.87 8.00 -15.56
CA ILE A 13 7.58 9.36 -15.10
C ILE A 13 6.44 9.35 -14.08
N ALA A 14 5.34 8.63 -14.36
CA ALA A 14 4.22 8.52 -13.42
C ALA A 14 4.65 7.91 -12.08
N LYS A 15 5.48 6.85 -12.11
CA LYS A 15 6.06 6.23 -10.90
C LYS A 15 6.92 7.22 -10.10
N ARG A 16 7.75 8.02 -10.77
CA ARG A 16 8.58 9.06 -10.12
C ARG A 16 7.72 10.13 -9.46
N ILE A 17 6.68 10.62 -10.15
CA ILE A 17 5.76 11.61 -9.60
C ILE A 17 5.06 11.03 -8.37
N CYS A 18 4.56 9.79 -8.44
CA CYS A 18 3.91 9.13 -7.30
C CYS A 18 4.86 8.99 -6.09
N ALA A 19 6.11 8.57 -6.30
CA ALA A 19 7.11 8.50 -5.23
C ALA A 19 7.47 9.88 -4.66
N GLY A 20 7.66 10.89 -5.52
CA GLY A 20 7.93 12.26 -5.12
C GLY A 20 6.79 12.85 -4.29
N SER A 21 5.55 12.67 -4.73
CA SER A 21 4.35 13.06 -4.01
C SER A 21 4.23 12.42 -2.62
N VAL A 22 4.55 11.12 -2.50
CA VAL A 22 4.58 10.43 -1.19
C VAL A 22 5.63 11.03 -0.26
N ILE A 23 6.82 11.35 -0.78
CA ILE A 23 7.88 12.01 0.00
C ILE A 23 7.46 13.42 0.43
N VAL A 24 6.86 14.21 -0.46
CA VAL A 24 6.35 15.55 -0.14
C VAL A 24 5.26 15.47 0.93
N PHE A 25 4.34 14.51 0.84
CA PHE A 25 3.34 14.25 1.89
C PHE A 25 4.01 14.00 3.25
N MET A 26 5.03 13.14 3.32
CA MET A 26 5.74 12.86 4.59
C MET A 26 6.38 14.12 5.19
N ILE A 27 6.99 14.96 4.35
CA ILE A 27 7.63 16.21 4.78
C ILE A 27 6.58 17.17 5.32
N LEU A 28 5.49 17.39 4.57
CA LEU A 28 4.41 18.28 4.99
C LEU A 28 3.71 17.77 6.25
N ALA A 29 3.48 16.46 6.37
CA ALA A 29 2.90 15.85 7.56
C ALA A 29 3.81 16.00 8.79
N SER A 30 5.12 15.83 8.62
CA SER A 30 6.09 16.04 9.70
C SER A 30 6.09 17.50 10.17
N ILE A 31 6.11 18.46 9.24
CA ILE A 31 6.04 19.89 9.57
C ILE A 31 4.71 20.23 10.25
N GLN A 32 3.59 19.68 9.75
CA GLN A 32 2.29 19.96 10.33
C GLN A 32 2.15 19.41 11.75
N LEU A 33 2.64 18.20 12.00
CA LEU A 33 2.62 17.59 13.34
C LEU A 33 3.53 18.33 14.34
N GLU A 34 4.57 19.03 13.88
CA GLU A 34 5.48 19.80 14.74
C GLU A 34 5.06 21.27 14.92
N THR A 35 4.44 21.88 13.92
CA THR A 35 4.21 23.34 13.89
C THR A 35 2.74 23.74 13.91
N GLU A 36 1.83 22.85 13.50
CA GLU A 36 0.39 23.10 13.34
C GLU A 36 0.05 24.26 12.37
N LYS A 37 1.01 24.68 11.52
CA LYS A 37 0.87 25.87 10.64
C LYS A 37 0.28 25.58 9.26
N ILE A 38 0.24 24.32 8.83
CA ILE A 38 -0.13 23.91 7.47
C ILE A 38 -1.46 23.18 7.51
N ARG A 39 -2.49 23.75 6.88
CA ARG A 39 -3.80 23.10 6.83
C ARG A 39 -3.71 21.69 6.25
N TRP A 40 -4.42 20.73 6.85
CA TRP A 40 -4.36 19.32 6.47
C TRP A 40 -4.72 19.07 5.00
N GLU A 41 -5.57 19.91 4.41
CA GLU A 41 -5.89 19.91 2.97
C GLU A 41 -4.61 19.99 2.10
N PHE A 42 -3.67 20.86 2.47
CA PHE A 42 -2.39 21.01 1.76
C PHE A 42 -1.44 19.85 2.06
N VAL A 43 -1.49 19.32 3.28
CA VAL A 43 -0.70 18.13 3.67
C VAL A 43 -1.09 16.93 2.81
N PHE A 44 -2.40 16.66 2.65
CA PHE A 44 -2.87 15.50 1.88
C PHE A 44 -2.84 15.68 0.35
N SER A 45 -2.74 16.92 -0.15
CA SER A 45 -2.73 17.21 -1.60
C SER A 45 -1.72 16.39 -2.43
N PRO A 46 -0.44 16.21 -2.02
CA PRO A 46 0.49 15.35 -2.73
C PRO A 46 0.02 13.89 -2.80
N LEU A 47 -0.55 13.37 -1.70
CA LEU A 47 -1.05 12.01 -1.64
C LEU A 47 -2.23 11.81 -2.61
N LEU A 48 -3.14 12.78 -2.70
CA LEU A 48 -4.25 12.77 -3.66
C LEU A 48 -3.74 12.69 -5.12
N ILE A 49 -2.68 13.44 -5.45
CA ILE A 49 -2.03 13.37 -6.77
C ILE A 49 -1.49 11.95 -7.03
N SER A 50 -0.86 11.32 -6.03
CA SER A 50 -0.40 9.93 -6.17
C SER A 50 -1.54 8.97 -6.47
N PHE A 51 -2.68 9.10 -5.78
CA PHE A 51 -3.86 8.25 -6.00
C PHE A 51 -4.48 8.45 -7.40
N LEU A 52 -4.54 9.69 -7.89
CA LEU A 52 -5.04 10.00 -9.22
C LEU A 52 -4.18 9.40 -10.35
N LEU A 53 -2.90 9.13 -10.09
CA LEU A 53 -2.00 8.48 -11.04
C LEU A 53 -2.15 6.95 -11.08
N ILE A 54 -2.82 6.32 -10.11
CA ILE A 54 -2.96 4.86 -10.05
C ILE A 54 -3.76 4.31 -11.26
N PRO A 55 -4.95 4.84 -11.60
CA PRO A 55 -5.70 4.34 -12.76
C PRO A 55 -4.94 4.42 -14.10
N PRO A 56 -4.33 5.55 -14.49
CA PRO A 56 -3.58 5.59 -15.75
C PRO A 56 -2.35 4.67 -15.73
N MET A 57 -1.67 4.51 -14.58
CA MET A 57 -0.59 3.53 -14.44
C MET A 57 -1.10 2.09 -14.61
N ALA A 58 -2.26 1.76 -14.06
CA ALA A 58 -2.86 0.44 -14.21
C ALA A 58 -3.20 0.12 -15.66
N HIS A 59 -3.78 1.06 -16.41
CA HIS A 59 -4.00 0.92 -17.85
C HIS A 59 -2.69 0.64 -18.59
N MET A 60 -1.65 1.44 -18.35
CA MET A 60 -0.35 1.22 -19.00
C MET A 60 0.27 -0.13 -18.64
N ILE A 61 0.10 -0.62 -17.40
CA ILE A 61 0.62 -1.93 -16.99
C ILE A 61 -0.15 -3.05 -17.69
N LEU A 62 -1.48 -2.97 -17.74
CA LEU A 62 -2.34 -3.99 -18.36
C LEU A 62 -2.24 -4.01 -19.89
N GLU A 63 -1.89 -2.89 -20.52
CA GLU A 63 -1.61 -2.83 -21.96
C GLU A 63 -0.24 -3.43 -22.31
N ASN A 64 0.75 -3.28 -21.41
CA ASN A 64 2.11 -3.78 -21.62
C ASN A 64 2.35 -5.17 -20.99
N SER A 65 1.34 -5.79 -20.36
CA SER A 65 1.51 -7.09 -19.71
C SER A 65 1.60 -8.21 -20.74
N TYR A 66 2.64 -9.04 -20.62
CA TYR A 66 2.92 -10.20 -21.48
C TYR A 66 1.83 -11.28 -21.46
N PHE A 67 1.03 -11.33 -20.39
CA PHE A 67 -0.10 -12.24 -20.29
C PHE A 67 -1.31 -11.61 -20.95
N HIS A 68 -1.85 -12.24 -22.00
CA HIS A 68 -3.16 -11.89 -22.55
C HIS A 68 -4.23 -12.19 -21.51
N MET A 69 -4.47 -11.22 -20.62
CA MET A 69 -5.57 -11.25 -19.69
C MET A 69 -6.87 -11.19 -20.50
N GLN A 70 -7.84 -12.03 -20.16
CA GLN A 70 -9.17 -11.95 -20.77
C GLN A 70 -9.74 -10.53 -20.56
N GLU A 71 -10.39 -9.97 -21.58
CA GLU A 71 -10.92 -8.59 -21.55
C GLU A 71 -11.84 -8.36 -20.35
N TYR A 72 -12.65 -9.35 -20.00
CA TYR A 72 -13.52 -9.30 -18.83
C TYR A 72 -12.73 -9.13 -17.52
N SER A 73 -11.64 -9.88 -17.33
CA SER A 73 -10.77 -9.75 -16.15
C SER A 73 -10.04 -8.42 -16.11
N LYS A 74 -9.68 -7.86 -17.28
CA LYS A 74 -9.10 -6.51 -17.39
C LYS A 74 -10.11 -5.44 -16.92
N LEU A 75 -11.37 -5.54 -17.35
CA LEU A 75 -12.44 -4.63 -16.94
C LEU A 75 -12.72 -4.69 -15.44
N ILE A 76 -12.80 -5.90 -14.86
CA ILE A 76 -12.98 -6.06 -13.41
C ILE A 76 -11.81 -5.45 -12.64
N THR A 77 -10.58 -5.74 -13.05
CA THR A 77 -9.38 -5.21 -12.40
C THR A 77 -9.40 -3.68 -12.41
N LEU A 78 -9.69 -3.07 -13.56
CA LEU A 78 -9.78 -1.62 -13.69
C LEU A 78 -10.92 -1.04 -12.84
N PHE A 79 -12.11 -1.65 -12.86
CA PHE A 79 -13.24 -1.24 -12.02
C PHE A 79 -12.84 -1.15 -10.55
N VAL A 80 -12.14 -2.17 -10.04
CA VAL A 80 -11.68 -2.20 -8.64
C VAL A 80 -10.63 -1.12 -8.39
N ILE A 81 -9.70 -0.90 -9.32
CA ILE A 81 -8.68 0.14 -9.21
C ILE A 81 -9.30 1.54 -9.18
N TYR A 82 -10.27 1.82 -10.05
CA TYR A 82 -10.99 3.10 -10.04
C TYR A 82 -11.75 3.32 -8.73
N ASN A 83 -12.50 2.31 -8.26
CA ASN A 83 -13.23 2.42 -7.00
C ASN A 83 -12.28 2.61 -5.81
N PHE A 84 -11.17 1.88 -5.78
CA PHE A 84 -10.14 2.05 -4.76
C PHE A 84 -9.59 3.48 -4.75
N THR A 85 -9.22 4.02 -5.92
CA THR A 85 -8.75 5.40 -6.04
C THR A 85 -9.79 6.41 -5.55
N ILE A 86 -11.05 6.30 -6.00
CA ILE A 86 -12.13 7.23 -5.62
C ILE A 86 -12.37 7.19 -4.10
N VAL A 87 -12.42 5.98 -3.53
CA VAL A 87 -12.64 5.77 -2.10
C VAL A 87 -11.53 6.40 -1.26
N PHE A 88 -10.26 6.16 -1.62
CA PHE A 88 -9.15 6.72 -0.85
C PHE A 88 -9.07 8.24 -1.00
N ILE A 89 -9.36 8.79 -2.19
CA ILE A 89 -9.45 10.24 -2.39
C ILE A 89 -10.55 10.82 -1.50
N ALA A 90 -11.75 10.25 -1.51
CA ALA A 90 -12.85 10.70 -0.67
C ALA A 90 -12.49 10.63 0.82
N PHE A 91 -11.88 9.53 1.26
CA PHE A 91 -11.39 9.38 2.63
C PHE A 91 -10.40 10.47 3.03
N PHE A 92 -9.35 10.73 2.23
CA PHE A 92 -8.35 11.74 2.59
C PHE A 92 -8.91 13.16 2.59
N ILE A 93 -9.87 13.46 1.73
CA ILE A 93 -10.57 14.76 1.73
C ILE A 93 -11.40 14.89 3.02
N LEU A 94 -12.23 13.89 3.36
CA LEU A 94 -13.03 13.91 4.59
C LEU A 94 -12.16 13.94 5.84
N LEU A 95 -11.06 13.19 5.85
CA LEU A 95 -10.09 13.19 6.94
C LEU A 95 -9.46 14.57 7.11
N ALA A 96 -9.04 15.22 6.01
CA ALA A 96 -8.48 16.57 6.05
C ALA A 96 -9.49 17.57 6.63
N PHE A 97 -10.73 17.56 6.14
CA PHE A 97 -11.78 18.47 6.63
C PHE A 97 -12.15 18.19 8.09
N ARG A 98 -12.15 16.92 8.52
CA ARG A 98 -12.40 16.57 9.91
C ARG A 98 -11.27 17.04 10.82
N LEU A 99 -10.02 16.85 10.44
CA LEU A 99 -8.85 17.31 11.21
C LEU A 99 -8.77 18.83 11.31
N GLU A 100 -9.33 19.56 10.33
CA GLU A 100 -9.47 21.02 10.34
C GLU A 100 -10.73 21.51 11.06
N ASN A 101 -11.56 20.59 11.61
CA ASN A 101 -12.88 20.90 12.19
C ASN A 101 -13.82 21.66 11.24
N VAL A 102 -13.67 21.48 9.92
CA VAL A 102 -14.57 22.07 8.91
C VAL A 102 -15.91 21.34 8.87
N ILE A 103 -15.88 20.03 9.13
CA ILE A 103 -17.09 19.19 9.27
C ILE A 103 -17.24 18.70 10.71
N GLU A 104 -18.45 18.88 11.25
CA GLU A 104 -18.78 18.44 12.62
C GLU A 104 -19.28 16.98 12.67
N GLU A 105 -19.48 16.32 11.52
CA GLU A 105 -19.94 14.94 11.43
C GLU A 105 -19.09 13.95 12.22
N ASN A 106 -19.69 12.82 12.62
CA ASN A 106 -19.01 11.77 13.35
C ASN A 106 -17.87 11.14 12.54
N TRP A 107 -16.86 10.59 13.21
CA TRP A 107 -15.76 9.86 12.59
C TRP A 107 -16.25 8.69 11.74
N VAL A 108 -17.41 8.11 12.05
CA VAL A 108 -18.06 7.11 11.19
C VAL A 108 -18.18 7.62 9.75
N SER A 109 -18.65 8.85 9.52
CA SER A 109 -18.84 9.38 8.17
C SER A 109 -17.53 9.51 7.39
N VAL A 110 -16.43 9.83 8.07
CA VAL A 110 -15.07 9.87 7.49
C VAL A 110 -14.63 8.47 7.02
N PHE A 111 -14.96 7.41 7.75
CA PHE A 111 -14.52 6.04 7.46
C PHE A 111 -15.44 5.26 6.50
N VAL A 112 -16.69 5.70 6.28
CA VAL A 112 -17.63 5.05 5.35
C VAL A 112 -17.04 4.80 3.95
N PRO A 113 -16.32 5.75 3.31
CA PRO A 113 -15.68 5.49 2.02
C PRO A 113 -14.74 4.29 2.08
N ILE A 114 -13.86 4.20 3.10
CA ILE A 114 -12.92 3.08 3.24
C ILE A 114 -13.68 1.77 3.32
N TRP A 115 -14.73 1.68 4.15
CA TRP A 115 -15.52 0.45 4.29
C TRP A 115 -16.17 0.04 2.97
N TYR A 116 -16.69 1.00 2.21
CA TYR A 116 -17.21 0.75 0.86
C TYR A 116 -16.13 0.19 -0.08
N GLY A 117 -14.94 0.79 -0.12
CA GLY A 117 -13.83 0.30 -0.95
C GLY A 117 -13.31 -1.07 -0.52
N LEU A 118 -13.27 -1.33 0.78
CA LEU A 118 -12.91 -2.62 1.35
C LEU A 118 -13.89 -3.71 0.90
N ILE A 119 -15.20 -3.46 0.91
CA ILE A 119 -16.22 -4.43 0.44
C ILE A 119 -16.03 -4.76 -1.04
N ILE A 120 -15.79 -3.76 -1.89
CA ILE A 120 -15.49 -3.99 -3.32
C ILE A 120 -14.23 -4.83 -3.48
N TYR A 121 -13.18 -4.48 -2.73
CA TYR A 121 -11.92 -5.21 -2.75
C TYR A 121 -12.10 -6.67 -2.30
N LEU A 122 -12.91 -6.92 -1.27
CA LEU A 122 -13.25 -8.27 -0.82
C LEU A 122 -13.97 -9.07 -1.92
N GLY A 123 -14.95 -8.48 -2.60
CA GLY A 123 -15.63 -9.10 -3.74
C GLY A 123 -14.64 -9.48 -4.85
N TYR A 124 -13.72 -8.58 -5.18
CA TYR A 124 -12.65 -8.85 -6.14
C TYR A 124 -11.68 -9.94 -5.67
N SER A 125 -11.38 -9.98 -4.37
CA SER A 125 -10.55 -11.01 -3.76
C SER A 125 -11.16 -12.39 -3.96
N PHE A 126 -12.46 -12.55 -3.70
CA PHE A 126 -13.17 -13.81 -3.96
C PHE A 126 -13.12 -14.24 -5.42
N PHE A 127 -13.10 -13.29 -6.36
CA PHE A 127 -12.93 -13.58 -7.78
C PHE A 127 -11.50 -14.07 -8.11
N LEU A 128 -10.47 -13.49 -7.49
CA LEU A 128 -9.07 -13.84 -7.76
C LEU A 128 -8.60 -15.12 -7.06
N ILE A 129 -9.05 -15.35 -5.82
CA ILE A 129 -8.56 -16.42 -4.94
C ILE A 129 -8.54 -17.80 -5.61
N PRO A 130 -9.59 -18.27 -6.31
CA PRO A 130 -9.57 -19.58 -6.96
C PRO A 130 -8.40 -19.76 -7.93
N GLY A 131 -8.10 -18.74 -8.75
CA GLY A 131 -6.97 -18.77 -9.68
C GLY A 131 -5.61 -18.69 -8.98
N MET A 132 -5.53 -17.99 -7.86
CA MET A 132 -4.27 -17.89 -7.10
C MET A 132 -3.94 -19.17 -6.31
N ILE A 133 -4.96 -19.92 -5.90
CA ILE A 133 -4.82 -21.19 -5.17
C ILE A 133 -4.52 -22.37 -6.12
N ASP A 134 -4.77 -22.22 -7.42
CA ASP A 134 -4.43 -23.24 -8.41
C ASP A 134 -2.94 -23.62 -8.32
N LYS A 135 -2.67 -24.92 -8.20
CA LYS A 135 -1.32 -25.49 -8.09
C LYS A 135 -0.45 -25.17 -9.30
N THR A 136 -1.05 -24.86 -10.45
CA THR A 136 -0.33 -24.48 -11.68
C THR A 136 0.20 -23.04 -11.63
N ILE A 137 -0.50 -22.13 -10.94
CA ILE A 137 -0.16 -20.71 -10.81
C ILE A 137 0.67 -20.48 -9.53
N GLY A 138 0.39 -21.23 -8.46
CA GLY A 138 1.23 -21.28 -7.26
C GLY A 138 1.27 -19.98 -6.45
N MET A 139 0.24 -19.11 -6.58
CA MET A 139 0.15 -17.80 -5.90
C MET A 139 -0.64 -17.83 -4.57
N TYR A 140 -0.72 -19.01 -3.95
CA TYR A 140 -1.45 -19.25 -2.70
C TYR A 140 -1.04 -18.27 -1.57
N ARG A 141 0.24 -17.89 -1.54
CA ARG A 141 0.79 -16.98 -0.53
C ARG A 141 0.28 -15.56 -0.69
N GLN A 142 0.24 -15.04 -1.93
CA GLN A 142 -0.32 -13.72 -2.19
C GLN A 142 -1.83 -13.69 -1.89
N ALA A 143 -2.55 -14.81 -2.11
CA ALA A 143 -3.96 -14.92 -1.79
C ALA A 143 -4.21 -14.84 -0.28
N ILE A 144 -3.43 -15.58 0.52
CA ILE A 144 -3.49 -15.49 1.99
C ILE A 144 -3.14 -14.08 2.46
N MET A 145 -2.04 -13.51 1.97
CA MET A 145 -1.62 -12.17 2.37
C MET A 145 -2.74 -11.16 2.14
N LEU A 146 -3.40 -11.25 0.99
CA LEU A 146 -4.46 -10.34 0.58
C LEU A 146 -5.71 -10.47 1.49
N ILE A 147 -6.10 -11.69 1.89
CA ILE A 147 -7.19 -11.93 2.84
C ILE A 147 -6.82 -11.41 4.24
N LEU A 148 -5.64 -11.79 4.75
CA LEU A 148 -5.19 -11.35 6.08
C LEU A 148 -5.06 -9.83 6.13
N TRP A 149 -4.63 -9.21 5.04
CA TRP A 149 -4.52 -7.77 4.93
C TRP A 149 -5.88 -7.08 4.94
N PHE A 150 -6.86 -7.61 4.19
CA PHE A 150 -8.23 -7.12 4.23
C PHE A 150 -8.79 -7.14 5.67
N VAL A 151 -8.65 -8.27 6.37
CA VAL A 151 -9.14 -8.43 7.76
C VAL A 151 -8.43 -7.44 8.69
N ALA A 152 -7.12 -7.26 8.54
CA ALA A 152 -6.34 -6.33 9.34
C ALA A 152 -6.83 -4.88 9.20
N VAL A 153 -6.96 -4.40 7.95
CA VAL A 153 -7.40 -3.03 7.68
C VAL A 153 -8.82 -2.82 8.16
N LEU A 154 -9.73 -3.76 7.88
CA LEU A 154 -11.12 -3.65 8.30
C LEU A 154 -11.23 -3.53 9.82
N LEU A 155 -10.63 -4.47 10.56
CA LEU A 155 -10.69 -4.47 12.03
C LEU A 155 -10.02 -3.22 12.61
N THR A 156 -8.87 -2.78 12.08
CA THR A 156 -8.21 -1.57 12.55
C THR A 156 -9.03 -0.32 12.28
N THR A 157 -9.70 -0.21 11.13
CA THR A 157 -10.59 0.95 10.87
C THR A 157 -11.81 0.96 11.79
N ILE A 158 -12.39 -0.20 12.09
CA ILE A 158 -13.51 -0.31 13.04
C ILE A 158 -13.05 0.08 14.45
N PHE A 159 -11.94 -0.47 14.92
CA PHE A 159 -11.40 -0.12 16.24
C PHE A 159 -10.96 1.33 16.33
N CYS A 160 -10.47 1.92 15.23
CA CYS A 160 -10.13 3.33 15.18
C CYS A 160 -11.37 4.21 15.36
N VAL A 161 -12.48 3.88 14.71
CA VAL A 161 -13.76 4.59 14.92
C VAL A 161 -14.25 4.40 16.35
N CYS A 162 -14.21 3.18 16.92
CA CYS A 162 -14.58 2.95 18.32
C CYS A 162 -13.73 3.81 19.26
N TYR A 163 -12.41 3.87 19.06
CA TYR A 163 -11.51 4.70 19.85
C TYR A 163 -11.83 6.20 19.75
N LEU A 164 -12.26 6.67 18.58
CA LEU A 164 -12.50 8.09 18.33
C LEU A 164 -13.92 8.56 18.75
N GLU A 165 -14.90 7.67 18.75
CA GLU A 165 -16.32 8.00 19.00
C GLU A 165 -16.84 7.59 20.36
N THR A 166 -16.18 6.63 21.02
CA THR A 166 -16.65 6.11 22.29
C THR A 166 -15.69 6.48 23.42
N ASP A 167 -16.22 6.78 24.60
CA ASP A 167 -15.45 6.87 25.86
C ASP A 167 -14.86 5.50 26.29
N PHE A 168 -14.94 4.50 25.42
CA PHE A 168 -14.39 3.18 25.68
C PHE A 168 -12.87 3.33 25.80
N PRO A 169 -12.25 2.82 26.88
CA PRO A 169 -10.80 2.89 27.08
C PRO A 169 -10.12 1.87 26.16
N THR A 170 -10.23 2.09 24.86
CA THR A 170 -9.52 1.36 23.83
C THR A 170 -8.12 1.95 23.77
N GLU A 171 -7.16 1.35 24.45
CA GLU A 171 -5.78 1.80 24.33
C GLU A 171 -5.32 1.76 22.85
N PRO A 172 -4.44 2.68 22.41
CA PRO A 172 -3.91 2.68 21.03
C PRO A 172 -3.31 1.32 20.60
N CYS A 173 -2.79 0.55 21.57
CA CYS A 173 -2.28 -0.80 21.34
C CYS A 173 -3.39 -1.78 20.88
N ILE A 174 -4.61 -1.65 21.40
CA ILE A 174 -5.77 -2.47 21.02
C ILE A 174 -6.21 -2.09 19.61
N VAL A 175 -6.28 -0.79 19.32
CA VAL A 175 -6.68 -0.25 18.01
C VAL A 175 -5.78 -0.78 16.88
N LEU A 176 -4.46 -0.82 17.13
CA LEU A 176 -3.47 -1.25 16.16
C LEU A 176 -3.16 -2.76 16.21
N SER A 177 -3.71 -3.48 17.19
CA SER A 177 -3.47 -4.92 17.38
C SER A 177 -3.81 -5.79 16.17
N PRO A 178 -4.89 -5.55 15.38
CA PRO A 178 -5.20 -6.40 14.22
C PRO A 178 -4.06 -6.40 13.19
N VAL A 179 -3.47 -5.24 12.91
CA VAL A 179 -2.33 -5.10 11.98
C VAL A 179 -1.08 -5.77 12.53
N ILE A 180 -0.82 -5.67 13.84
CA ILE A 180 0.35 -6.30 14.47
C ILE A 180 0.23 -7.83 14.42
N ILE A 181 -0.91 -8.37 14.87
CA ILE A 181 -1.15 -9.81 14.94
C ILE A 181 -1.09 -10.43 13.53
N LEU A 182 -1.81 -9.84 12.58
CA LEU A 182 -1.88 -10.37 11.21
C LEU A 182 -0.58 -10.15 10.44
N GLY A 183 0.14 -9.05 10.72
CA GLY A 183 1.50 -8.83 10.23
C GLY A 183 2.48 -9.89 10.72
N ALA A 184 2.42 -10.25 12.00
CA ALA A 184 3.27 -11.30 12.58
C ALA A 184 2.96 -12.70 11.99
N ILE A 185 1.68 -13.02 11.81
CA ILE A 185 1.24 -14.26 11.14
C ILE A 185 1.80 -14.34 9.71
N ASN A 186 1.73 -13.25 8.94
CA ASN A 186 2.32 -13.19 7.60
C ASN A 186 3.85 -13.42 7.63
N LEU A 187 4.54 -12.90 8.64
CA LEU A 187 5.99 -13.08 8.83
C LEU A 187 6.35 -14.55 9.08
N ILE A 188 5.52 -15.26 9.86
CA ILE A 188 5.67 -16.71 10.11
C ILE A 188 5.48 -17.50 8.81
N PHE A 189 4.42 -17.21 8.05
CA PHE A 189 4.17 -17.87 6.75
C PHE A 189 5.28 -17.58 5.72
N TRP A 190 6.00 -16.48 5.86
CA TRP A 190 7.18 -16.18 5.07
C TRP A 190 8.43 -16.94 5.54
N ALA A 191 8.67 -17.01 6.85
CA ALA A 191 9.87 -17.63 7.42
C ALA A 191 9.94 -19.15 7.18
N ILE A 192 8.79 -19.84 7.21
CA ILE A 192 8.72 -21.31 7.07
C ILE A 192 9.35 -21.80 5.75
N PRO A 193 8.99 -21.29 4.56
CA PRO A 193 9.64 -21.65 3.30
C PRO A 193 11.15 -21.37 3.28
N VAL A 194 11.58 -20.22 3.82
CA VAL A 194 13.00 -19.83 3.87
C VAL A 194 13.81 -20.83 4.70
N ILE A 195 13.29 -21.21 5.86
CA ILE A 195 13.91 -22.20 6.74
C ILE A 195 13.96 -23.56 6.03
N ARG A 196 12.87 -23.98 5.40
CA ARG A 196 12.81 -25.25 4.65
C ARG A 196 13.85 -25.31 3.53
N MET A 197 14.13 -24.20 2.84
CA MET A 197 15.15 -24.15 1.79
C MET A 197 16.58 -24.13 2.30
N LYS A 198 16.81 -23.54 3.47
CA LYS A 198 18.11 -23.64 4.14
C LYS A 198 18.40 -25.08 4.58
N ILE A 199 17.36 -25.83 4.96
CA ILE A 199 17.48 -27.23 5.39
C ILE A 199 17.59 -28.17 4.19
N ASN A 200 16.79 -27.95 3.12
CA ASN A 200 16.76 -28.77 1.91
C ASN A 200 17.02 -27.91 0.66
N PRO A 201 18.27 -27.82 0.17
CA PRO A 201 18.63 -26.99 -0.98
C PRO A 201 18.08 -27.51 -2.32
N GLU A 202 17.54 -28.74 -2.36
CA GLU A 202 16.87 -29.32 -3.54
C GLU A 202 15.42 -28.81 -3.73
N LEU A 203 14.86 -28.11 -2.74
CA LEU A 203 13.53 -27.50 -2.87
C LEU A 203 13.55 -26.35 -3.90
N PRO A 204 12.43 -26.12 -4.62
CA PRO A 204 12.35 -25.08 -5.64
C PRO A 204 12.70 -23.71 -5.05
N LYS A 205 13.61 -22.96 -5.68
CA LYS A 205 14.14 -21.70 -5.15
C LYS A 205 13.03 -20.69 -4.86
N PHE A 206 12.95 -20.23 -3.61
CA PHE A 206 12.10 -19.13 -3.15
C PHE A 206 12.73 -17.79 -3.49
N ASN A 207 11.89 -16.81 -3.80
CA ASN A 207 12.32 -15.41 -3.82
C ASN A 207 12.11 -14.78 -2.43
N PRO A 208 13.18 -14.56 -1.63
CA PRO A 208 13.08 -13.98 -0.30
C PRO A 208 12.92 -12.47 -0.31
N PHE A 209 12.61 -11.84 -1.45
CA PHE A 209 12.35 -10.39 -1.56
C PHE A 209 10.99 -10.13 -2.23
N GLY A 210 9.97 -10.86 -1.80
CA GLY A 210 8.59 -10.65 -2.24
C GLY A 210 7.98 -9.34 -1.73
N ILE A 211 6.92 -8.87 -2.40
CA ILE A 211 6.11 -7.70 -2.00
C ILE A 211 5.66 -7.80 -0.53
N GLU A 212 5.35 -9.01 -0.07
CA GLU A 212 4.97 -9.33 1.31
C GLU A 212 5.95 -8.78 2.36
N ILE A 213 7.26 -8.95 2.15
CA ILE A 213 8.29 -8.56 3.12
C ILE A 213 8.50 -7.05 3.13
N LEU A 214 8.49 -6.45 1.93
CA LEU A 214 8.56 -5.00 1.78
C LEU A 214 7.40 -4.35 2.54
N TRP A 215 6.23 -4.96 2.45
CA TRP A 215 5.01 -4.53 3.09
C TRP A 215 5.09 -4.65 4.63
N ILE A 216 5.41 -5.85 5.13
CA ILE A 216 5.60 -6.13 6.57
C ILE A 216 6.71 -5.23 7.16
N GLY A 217 7.83 -5.10 6.44
CA GLY A 217 8.99 -4.30 6.83
C GLY A 217 8.75 -2.79 6.80
N THR A 218 7.57 -2.35 6.35
CA THR A 218 7.14 -0.95 6.41
C THR A 218 6.09 -0.75 7.49
N VAL A 219 5.01 -1.54 7.45
CA VAL A 219 3.86 -1.28 8.31
C VAL A 219 4.09 -1.68 9.76
N ILE A 220 4.69 -2.84 10.03
CA ILE A 220 4.94 -3.23 11.43
C ILE A 220 5.89 -2.22 12.11
N PRO A 221 7.04 -1.84 11.51
CA PRO A 221 7.89 -0.81 12.10
C PRO A 221 7.18 0.53 12.29
N THR A 222 6.40 1.01 11.31
CA THR A 222 5.65 2.26 11.47
C THR A 222 4.68 2.18 12.64
N VAL A 223 3.86 1.12 12.73
CA VAL A 223 2.92 0.92 13.84
C VAL A 223 3.64 0.87 15.19
N MET A 224 4.76 0.15 15.29
CA MET A 224 5.53 0.05 16.54
C MET A 224 6.13 1.39 16.96
N ILE A 225 6.66 2.18 16.02
CA ILE A 225 7.18 3.53 16.33
C ILE A 225 6.03 4.44 16.77
N THR A 226 4.87 4.37 16.10
CA THR A 226 3.66 5.12 16.49
C THR A 226 3.23 4.77 17.90
N LEU A 227 3.16 3.49 18.26
CA LEU A 227 2.81 3.05 19.61
C LEU A 227 3.84 3.52 20.64
N LEU A 228 5.15 3.38 20.36
CA LEU A 228 6.20 3.85 21.26
C LEU A 228 6.12 5.36 21.51
N LYS A 229 5.82 6.14 20.47
CA LYS A 229 5.65 7.59 20.61
C LYS A 229 4.43 7.93 21.47
N ILE A 230 3.26 7.34 21.17
CA ILE A 230 2.01 7.65 21.87
C ILE A 230 2.02 7.16 23.32
N MET A 231 2.60 5.99 23.59
CA MET A 231 2.47 5.33 24.91
C MET A 231 3.64 5.56 25.85
N VAL A 232 4.85 5.89 25.34
CA VAL A 232 6.07 5.80 26.15
C VAL A 232 6.96 7.04 26.02
N ILE A 233 7.19 7.54 24.80
CA ILE A 233 8.26 8.51 24.54
C ILE A 233 7.78 9.63 23.61
N ASP A 234 7.29 10.73 24.19
CA ASP A 234 6.93 11.94 23.44
C ASP A 234 8.14 12.60 22.74
N ILE A 235 9.36 12.31 23.21
CA ILE A 235 10.63 12.83 22.67
C ILE A 235 10.88 12.34 21.23
N ILE A 236 10.27 11.24 20.78
CA ILE A 236 10.45 10.72 19.42
C ILE A 236 9.93 11.77 18.43
N PRO A 237 10.76 12.34 17.54
CA PRO A 237 10.29 13.31 16.55
C PRO A 237 9.30 12.69 15.55
N TYR A 238 8.34 13.46 15.07
CA TYR A 238 7.29 12.95 14.18
C TYR A 238 7.83 12.39 12.86
N PHE A 239 8.95 12.91 12.35
CA PHE A 239 9.58 12.38 11.12
C PHE A 239 9.99 10.90 11.26
N VAL A 240 10.25 10.41 12.48
CA VAL A 240 10.67 9.02 12.73
C VAL A 240 9.56 8.04 12.36
N LEU A 241 8.29 8.43 12.51
CA LEU A 241 7.12 7.64 12.12
C LEU A 241 7.12 7.31 10.62
N PHE A 242 7.67 8.21 9.80
CA PHE A 242 7.69 8.10 8.35
C PHE A 242 8.94 7.41 7.81
N LEU A 243 9.99 7.18 8.62
CA LEU A 243 11.25 6.58 8.17
C LEU A 243 11.09 5.22 7.48
N PRO A 244 10.26 4.26 7.98
CA PRO A 244 10.07 2.98 7.29
C PRO A 244 9.52 3.17 5.88
N THR A 245 8.49 4.01 5.76
CA THR A 245 7.82 4.30 4.48
C THR A 245 8.73 5.09 3.54
N PHE A 246 9.53 6.04 4.05
CA PHE A 246 10.54 6.75 3.28
C PHE A 246 11.59 5.78 2.72
N LYS A 247 12.13 4.90 3.57
CA LYS A 247 13.11 3.89 3.17
C LYS A 247 12.58 2.98 2.06
N LEU A 248 11.33 2.50 2.19
CA LEU A 248 10.71 1.68 1.17
C LEU A 248 10.47 2.46 -0.13
N THR A 249 10.05 3.72 -0.05
CA THR A 249 9.81 4.57 -1.22
C THR A 249 11.10 4.78 -2.01
N VAL A 250 12.19 5.12 -1.33
CA VAL A 250 13.53 5.27 -1.95
C VAL A 250 14.01 3.95 -2.53
N PHE A 251 13.91 2.85 -1.79
CA PHE A 251 14.32 1.54 -2.27
C PHE A 251 13.56 1.12 -3.52
N SER A 252 12.25 1.30 -3.52
CA SER A 252 11.37 0.99 -4.67
C SER A 252 11.75 1.84 -5.88
N LEU A 253 12.01 3.14 -5.69
CA LEU A 253 12.44 4.02 -6.77
C LEU A 253 13.78 3.58 -7.36
N VAL A 254 14.78 3.27 -6.51
CA VAL A 254 16.09 2.78 -6.97
C VAL A 254 15.96 1.47 -7.74
N GLN A 255 15.14 0.52 -7.26
CA GLN A 255 14.91 -0.73 -7.98
C GLN A 255 14.24 -0.50 -9.33
N GLN A 256 13.21 0.35 -9.39
CA GLN A 256 12.52 0.69 -10.64
C GLN A 256 13.46 1.36 -11.65
N GLU A 257 14.33 2.27 -11.20
CA GLU A 257 15.34 2.91 -12.06
C GLU A 257 16.37 1.91 -12.61
N LYS A 258 16.81 0.95 -11.80
CA LYS A 258 17.69 -0.13 -12.24
C LYS A 258 17.01 -1.00 -13.31
N LEU A 259 15.76 -1.38 -13.08
CA LEU A 259 14.98 -2.17 -14.04
C LEU A 259 14.75 -1.41 -15.35
N TYR A 260 14.35 -0.14 -15.27
CA TYR A 260 14.17 0.70 -16.46
C TYR A 260 15.46 0.85 -17.26
N SER A 261 16.59 1.06 -16.58
CA SER A 261 17.90 1.17 -17.23
C SER A 261 18.34 -0.12 -17.91
N ALA A 262 18.05 -1.28 -17.31
CA ALA A 262 18.32 -2.59 -17.89
C ALA A 262 17.46 -2.85 -19.14
N MET A 263 16.14 -2.64 -19.04
CA MET A 263 15.21 -2.80 -20.18
C MET A 263 15.55 -1.86 -21.34
N LYS A 264 15.95 -0.62 -21.02
CA LYS A 264 16.41 0.33 -22.04
C LYS A 264 17.65 -0.19 -22.76
N LYS A 265 18.64 -0.75 -22.04
CA LYS A 265 19.87 -1.32 -22.64
C LYS A 265 19.59 -2.53 -23.54
N GLU A 266 18.72 -3.44 -23.09
CA GLU A 266 18.30 -4.60 -23.89
C GLU A 266 17.54 -4.17 -25.15
N GLY A 267 16.68 -3.15 -25.07
CA GLY A 267 15.97 -2.58 -26.22
C GLY A 267 16.89 -1.97 -27.29
N TYR A 268 18.08 -1.48 -26.93
CA TYR A 268 19.06 -0.98 -27.91
C TYR A 268 19.82 -2.11 -28.63
N GLN A 269 19.90 -3.32 -28.07
CA GLN A 269 20.60 -4.44 -28.73
C GLN A 269 19.82 -5.04 -29.91
N TYR A 270 18.53 -4.71 -30.05
CA TYR A 270 17.68 -5.19 -31.16
C TYR A 270 17.42 -4.12 -32.23
N ILE A 271 18.11 -2.97 -32.16
CA ILE A 271 17.99 -1.85 -33.12
C ILE A 271 19.32 -1.62 -33.90
N SER A 272 20.37 -2.40 -33.61
CA SER A 272 21.64 -2.38 -34.37
C SER A 272 21.68 -3.47 -35.44
#